data_AF-A0A953B7L6-F1
#
_entry.id   AF-A0A953B7L6-F1
#
_cell.length_a   1.000
_cell.length_b   1.000
_cell.length_c   1.000
_cell.angle_alpha   90.00
_cell.angle_beta   90.00
_cell.angle_gamma   90.00
#
_symmetry.space_group_name_H-M   'P 1'
#
loop_
_entity.id
_entity.type
_entity.pdbx_description
1 polymer ?
#
loop_
_entity_poly.entity_id
_entity_poly.type
_entity_poly.pdbx_seq_one_letter_code
_entity_poly.pdbx_strand_id
1 'polypeptide(L)'
;AGRGLLDVGLAFYTTSAILCAQLARKHPAWWLGVATACWLGSLQKIPLIFVIWALIVVIRLWPLPARSERSGATRWLAVSLVLAAVASAAWPLIQVLKYGMPVSSVFHEEVTVWLGPEYLGSRPYLEIPFRLCLTAWVAGGVFAFVAPFAVLVWKRQRFTAAAQEIALLCIAVIALAVLFNFRLVRYIVPIVPCLALLLAIVLHSLLERRSAVRVAAVCLLILILVAGQIQAQTQVYLRQKNATGQLVNGKIQIRADGRNVADEKRVAEALGALQQAGTSIVLIKAARGGGDLLYEPFYMFYGNLRFPVQRLTIEQIRKAPPAPPVIGVCIRRDFPVVQEVYPGAQVEFALAQFVIWRAEAR
;
A
#
# COMPACT_ATOMS: atom_id res chain seq x y z
N ALA A 1 -12.50 -5.00 -0.71
CA ALA A 1 -11.94 -5.46 -1.99
C ALA A 1 -10.81 -4.54 -2.51
N GLY A 2 -11.02 -3.23 -2.65
CA GLY A 2 -10.05 -2.30 -3.27
C GLY A 2 -8.63 -2.26 -2.67
N ARG A 3 -8.47 -2.41 -1.35
CA ARG A 3 -7.13 -2.36 -0.70
C ARG A 3 -6.22 -3.55 -1.03
N GLY A 4 -6.79 -4.73 -1.34
CA GLY A 4 -5.98 -5.89 -1.74
C GLY A 4 -5.47 -5.80 -3.18
N LEU A 5 -6.19 -5.09 -4.05
CA LEU A 5 -5.81 -4.90 -5.45
C LEU A 5 -4.58 -4.02 -5.62
N LEU A 6 -4.43 -2.98 -4.77
CA LEU A 6 -3.27 -2.07 -4.82
C LEU A 6 -1.96 -2.75 -4.38
N ASP A 7 -2.01 -3.58 -3.33
CA ASP A 7 -0.81 -4.29 -2.85
C ASP A 7 -0.36 -5.38 -3.84
N VAL A 8 -1.32 -6.05 -4.49
CA VAL A 8 -1.05 -7.05 -5.55
C VAL A 8 -0.50 -6.38 -6.81
N GLY A 9 -1.07 -5.24 -7.22
CA GLY A 9 -0.58 -4.47 -8.35
C GLY A 9 0.86 -3.98 -8.14
N LEU A 10 1.15 -3.45 -6.94
CA LEU A 10 2.52 -3.05 -6.58
C LEU A 10 3.50 -4.23 -6.65
N ALA A 11 3.08 -5.41 -6.18
CA ALA A 11 3.91 -6.60 -6.24
C ALA A 11 4.14 -7.09 -7.67
N PHE A 12 3.13 -7.01 -8.53
CA PHE A 12 3.26 -7.29 -9.95
C PHE A 12 4.29 -6.37 -10.60
N TYR A 13 4.12 -5.05 -10.50
CA TYR A 13 5.05 -4.10 -11.13
C TYR A 13 6.46 -4.17 -10.55
N THR A 14 6.60 -4.41 -9.25
CA THR A 14 7.91 -4.62 -8.62
C THR A 14 8.60 -5.87 -9.19
N THR A 15 7.87 -6.98 -9.30
CA THR A 15 8.41 -8.23 -9.87
C THR A 15 8.77 -8.05 -11.34
N SER A 16 7.93 -7.35 -12.12
CA SER A 16 8.21 -7.01 -13.52
C SER A 16 9.45 -6.13 -13.66
N ALA A 17 9.64 -5.14 -12.78
CA ALA A 17 10.82 -4.28 -12.76
C ALA A 17 12.09 -5.10 -12.47
N ILE A 18 12.05 -6.01 -11.50
CA ILE A 18 13.17 -6.90 -11.18
C ILE A 18 13.46 -7.82 -12.36
N LEU A 19 12.45 -8.44 -12.97
CA LEU A 19 12.61 -9.29 -14.15
C LEU A 19 13.25 -8.53 -15.32
N CYS A 20 12.71 -7.37 -15.68
CA CYS A 20 13.24 -6.54 -16.76
C CYS A 20 14.68 -6.10 -16.46
N ALA A 21 15.00 -5.77 -15.20
CA ALA A 21 16.36 -5.48 -14.80
C ALA A 21 17.27 -6.71 -15.05
N GLN A 22 16.86 -7.92 -14.67
CA GLN A 22 17.67 -9.11 -14.93
C GLN A 22 17.83 -9.39 -16.44
N LEU A 23 16.79 -9.20 -17.25
CA LEU A 23 16.86 -9.29 -18.73
C LEU A 23 17.80 -8.23 -19.34
N ALA A 24 17.87 -7.04 -18.71
CA ALA A 24 18.75 -5.96 -19.14
C ALA A 24 20.24 -6.29 -19.03
N ARG A 25 20.62 -7.42 -18.41
CA ARG A 25 22.00 -7.94 -18.42
C ARG A 25 22.44 -8.37 -19.81
N LYS A 26 21.53 -8.97 -20.58
CA LYS A 26 21.81 -9.47 -21.94
C LYS A 26 21.47 -8.45 -23.01
N HIS A 27 20.36 -7.73 -22.84
CA HIS A 27 19.93 -6.70 -23.78
C HIS A 27 19.56 -5.39 -23.04
N PRO A 28 20.38 -4.33 -23.12
CA PRO A 28 20.23 -3.14 -22.28
C PRO A 28 18.92 -2.35 -22.55
N ALA A 29 18.24 -2.57 -23.68
CA ALA A 29 16.94 -1.97 -23.97
C ALA A 29 15.85 -2.34 -22.95
N TRP A 30 15.97 -3.46 -22.23
CA TRP A 30 15.01 -3.86 -21.18
C TRP A 30 14.96 -2.89 -19.99
N TRP A 31 15.92 -1.96 -19.86
CA TRP A 31 15.81 -0.85 -18.92
C TRP A 31 14.58 0.03 -19.19
N LEU A 32 14.09 0.10 -20.44
CA LEU A 32 12.81 0.76 -20.74
C LEU A 32 11.64 0.03 -20.07
N GLY A 33 11.65 -1.30 -20.05
CA GLY A 33 10.65 -2.10 -19.35
C GLY A 33 10.66 -1.84 -17.84
N VAL A 34 11.85 -1.62 -17.27
CA VAL A 34 12.00 -1.20 -15.87
C VAL A 34 11.35 0.17 -15.65
N ALA A 35 11.60 1.14 -16.53
CA ALA A 35 11.01 2.48 -16.44
C ALA A 35 9.48 2.45 -16.54
N THR A 36 8.93 1.68 -17.48
CA THR A 36 7.48 1.49 -17.63
C THR A 36 6.87 0.87 -16.38
N ALA A 37 7.50 -0.16 -15.80
CA ALA A 37 7.03 -0.78 -14.57
C ALA A 37 7.05 0.22 -13.40
N CYS A 38 8.11 1.03 -13.27
CA CYS A 38 8.20 2.08 -12.24
C CYS A 38 7.13 3.15 -12.43
N TRP A 39 6.89 3.60 -13.66
CA TRP A 39 5.84 4.56 -13.97
C TRP A 39 4.46 4.03 -13.58
N LEU A 40 4.06 2.87 -14.10
CA LEU A 40 2.75 2.29 -13.83
C LEU A 40 2.57 1.93 -12.35
N GLY A 41 3.62 1.43 -11.68
CA GLY A 41 3.58 1.15 -10.26
C GLY A 41 3.45 2.41 -9.39
N SER A 42 4.05 3.53 -9.81
CA SER A 42 3.92 4.81 -9.10
C SER A 42 2.53 5.42 -9.16
N LEU A 43 1.72 5.04 -10.16
CA LEU A 43 0.33 5.47 -10.27
C LEU A 43 -0.59 4.74 -9.29
N GLN A 44 -0.16 3.58 -8.76
CA GLN A 44 -1.02 2.74 -7.89
C GLN A 44 -0.88 3.08 -6.41
N LYS A 45 0.32 3.42 -5.94
CA LYS A 45 0.62 3.65 -4.54
C LYS A 45 1.80 4.62 -4.42
N ILE A 46 2.06 5.14 -3.21
CA ILE A 46 3.30 5.86 -2.83
C ILE A 46 4.48 5.30 -3.65
N PRO A 47 5.42 6.14 -4.16
CA PRO A 47 6.52 5.73 -5.05
C PRO A 47 7.56 4.78 -4.43
N LEU A 48 7.15 3.77 -3.66
CA LEU A 48 7.95 2.66 -3.17
C LEU A 48 8.65 1.93 -4.31
N ILE A 49 8.03 1.85 -5.49
CA ILE A 49 8.66 1.24 -6.65
C ILE A 49 9.92 1.99 -7.10
N PHE A 50 9.99 3.31 -6.89
CA PHE A 50 11.23 4.08 -7.11
C PHE A 50 12.30 3.75 -6.09
N VAL A 51 11.92 3.56 -4.82
CA VAL A 51 12.88 3.15 -3.78
C VAL A 51 13.45 1.78 -4.13
N ILE A 52 12.62 0.83 -4.54
CA ILE A 52 13.06 -0.50 -4.95
C ILE A 52 13.91 -0.43 -6.21
N TRP A 53 13.55 0.41 -7.18
CA TRP A 53 14.37 0.68 -8.36
C TRP A 53 15.75 1.25 -8.01
N ALA A 54 15.79 2.23 -7.10
CA ALA A 54 17.05 2.82 -6.63
C ALA A 54 17.93 1.76 -5.96
N LEU A 55 17.33 0.88 -5.14
CA LEU A 55 18.04 -0.27 -4.56
C LEU A 55 18.59 -1.21 -5.65
N ILE A 56 17.82 -1.52 -6.70
CA ILE A 56 18.28 -2.33 -7.83
C ILE A 56 19.49 -1.68 -8.50
N VAL A 57 19.45 -0.37 -8.75
CA VAL A 57 20.57 0.38 -9.35
C VAL A 57 21.78 0.38 -8.45
N VAL A 58 21.63 0.68 -7.16
CA VAL A 58 22.73 0.67 -6.18
C VAL A 58 23.36 -0.71 -6.12
N ILE A 59 22.57 -1.77 -5.96
CA ILE A 59 23.06 -3.16 -5.89
C ILE A 59 23.80 -3.55 -7.16
N ARG A 60 23.33 -3.10 -8.33
CA ARG A 60 23.93 -3.44 -9.63
C ARG A 60 25.20 -2.64 -9.93
N LEU A 61 25.34 -1.46 -9.35
CA LEU A 61 26.55 -0.64 -9.45
C LEU A 61 27.56 -0.94 -8.34
N TRP A 62 27.16 -1.67 -7.29
CA TRP A 62 27.98 -1.97 -6.11
C TRP A 62 29.13 -2.97 -6.36
N PRO A 63 29.00 -4.05 -7.18
CA PRO A 63 30.16 -4.79 -7.62
C PRO A 63 30.81 -4.03 -8.78
N LEU A 64 32.03 -3.55 -8.57
CA LEU A 64 32.89 -2.99 -9.62
C LEU A 64 33.58 -4.13 -10.40
N PRO A 65 33.12 -4.51 -11.61
CA PRO A 65 34.04 -4.98 -12.64
C PRO A 65 34.17 -3.96 -13.78
N ALA A 66 35.08 -4.29 -14.70
CA ALA A 66 35.85 -3.40 -15.58
C ALA A 66 35.03 -2.42 -16.45
N ARG A 67 35.71 -1.32 -16.79
CA ARG A 67 35.20 -0.08 -17.44
C ARG A 67 34.55 -0.26 -18.83
N SER A 68 34.75 -1.37 -19.54
CA SER A 68 34.37 -1.50 -20.96
C SER A 68 32.93 -1.96 -21.21
N GLU A 69 32.31 -2.76 -20.33
CA GLU A 69 30.88 -3.15 -20.44
C GLU A 69 29.92 -2.02 -20.00
N ARG A 70 30.45 -0.92 -19.43
CA ARG A 70 29.66 0.20 -18.87
C ARG A 70 28.94 1.04 -19.91
N SER A 71 29.55 1.34 -21.06
CA SER A 71 29.10 2.53 -21.82
C SER A 71 27.68 2.41 -22.39
N GLY A 72 27.26 1.21 -22.82
CA GLY A 72 25.91 0.95 -23.32
C GLY A 72 24.89 0.80 -22.19
N ALA A 73 25.23 0.01 -21.17
CA ALA A 73 24.33 -0.24 -20.02
C ALA A 73 24.07 1.04 -19.20
N THR A 74 25.07 1.91 -19.03
CA THR A 74 24.94 3.17 -18.29
C THR A 74 24.07 4.19 -19.02
N ARG A 75 24.10 4.25 -20.35
CA ARG A 75 23.21 5.15 -21.12
C ARG A 75 21.75 4.73 -21.01
N TRP A 76 21.44 3.45 -21.26
CA TRP A 76 20.07 2.95 -21.15
C TRP A 76 19.53 3.03 -19.72
N LEU A 77 20.39 2.81 -18.72
CA LEU A 77 20.05 3.01 -17.32
C LEU A 77 19.73 4.49 -17.03
N ALA A 78 20.55 5.43 -17.49
CA ALA A 78 20.30 6.86 -17.34
C ALA A 78 19.00 7.31 -18.04
N VAL A 79 18.76 6.82 -19.27
CA VAL A 79 17.51 7.07 -20.00
C VAL A 79 16.32 6.52 -19.22
N SER A 80 16.41 5.31 -18.67
CA SER A 80 15.33 4.71 -17.88
C SER A 80 15.03 5.49 -16.60
N LEU A 81 16.06 6.02 -15.94
CA LEU A 81 15.92 6.87 -14.76
C LEU A 81 15.15 8.14 -15.10
N VAL A 82 15.60 8.86 -16.13
CA VAL A 82 14.98 10.11 -16.56
C VAL A 82 13.54 9.87 -16.98
N LEU A 83 13.30 8.82 -17.78
CA LEU A 83 11.96 8.48 -18.25
C LEU A 83 11.03 8.12 -17.09
N ALA A 84 11.47 7.27 -16.15
CA ALA A 84 10.68 6.92 -14.98
C ALA A 84 10.36 8.16 -14.14
N ALA A 85 11.37 8.97 -13.80
CA ALA A 85 11.19 10.18 -13.00
C ALA A 85 10.20 11.16 -13.65
N VAL A 86 10.37 11.44 -14.95
CA VAL A 86 9.49 12.36 -15.69
C VAL A 86 8.06 11.79 -15.77
N ALA A 87 7.90 10.53 -16.16
CA ALA A 87 6.59 9.91 -16.32
C ALA A 87 5.83 9.82 -14.99
N SER A 88 6.52 9.54 -13.89
CA SER A 88 5.92 9.47 -12.56
C SER A 88 5.66 10.84 -11.93
N ALA A 89 6.42 11.87 -12.30
CA ALA A 89 6.14 13.25 -11.91
C ALA A 89 4.98 13.84 -12.72
N ALA A 90 4.74 13.38 -13.95
CA ALA A 90 3.72 13.94 -14.84
C ALA A 90 2.33 13.99 -14.20
N TRP A 91 1.88 12.90 -13.58
CA TRP A 91 0.55 12.88 -12.97
C TRP A 91 0.42 13.83 -11.77
N PRO A 92 1.28 13.77 -10.73
CA PRO A 92 1.30 14.77 -9.66
C PRO A 92 1.39 16.21 -10.15
N LEU A 93 2.20 16.49 -11.17
CA LEU A 93 2.34 17.84 -11.75
C LEU A 93 1.05 18.30 -12.41
N ILE A 94 0.38 17.43 -13.18
CA ILE A 94 -0.94 17.73 -13.75
C ILE A 94 -1.94 18.05 -12.63
N GLN A 95 -1.90 17.31 -11.52
CA GLN A 95 -2.78 17.56 -10.37
C GLN A 95 -2.49 18.93 -9.72
N VAL A 96 -1.21 19.26 -9.49
CA VAL A 96 -0.81 20.56 -8.95
C VAL A 96 -1.24 21.71 -9.87
N LEU A 97 -0.94 21.60 -11.17
CA LEU A 97 -1.23 22.65 -12.15
C LEU A 97 -2.74 22.83 -12.38
N LYS A 98 -3.49 21.73 -12.47
CA LYS A 98 -4.93 21.78 -12.75
C LYS A 98 -5.75 22.23 -11.56
N TYR A 99 -5.32 21.91 -10.34
CA TYR A 99 -6.10 22.14 -9.12
C TYR A 99 -5.49 23.20 -8.18
N GLY A 100 -4.38 23.83 -8.55
CA GLY A 100 -3.75 24.89 -7.75
C GLY A 100 -3.29 24.42 -6.37
N MET A 101 -3.03 23.12 -6.19
CA MET A 101 -2.69 22.55 -4.89
C MET A 101 -1.23 22.88 -4.50
N PRO A 102 -0.95 23.19 -3.23
CA PRO A 102 0.43 23.35 -2.77
C PRO A 102 1.21 22.04 -2.90
N VAL A 103 2.44 22.08 -3.41
CA VAL A 103 3.26 20.87 -3.68
C VAL A 103 3.44 20.00 -2.44
N SER A 104 3.48 20.62 -1.26
CA SER A 104 3.57 19.91 0.02
C SER A 104 2.37 18.99 0.27
N SER A 105 1.15 19.36 -0.13
CA SER A 105 -0.07 18.58 0.15
C SER A 105 -0.20 17.32 -0.71
N VAL A 106 0.58 17.18 -1.78
CA VAL A 106 0.57 16.01 -2.67
C VAL A 106 0.99 14.74 -1.93
N PHE A 107 1.88 14.86 -0.94
CA PHE A 107 2.42 13.72 -0.18
C PHE A 107 2.36 13.91 1.34
N HIS A 108 1.79 15.01 1.85
CA HIS A 108 1.85 15.38 3.27
C HIS A 108 1.23 14.33 4.20
N GLU A 109 0.02 13.84 3.91
CA GLU A 109 -0.63 12.89 4.81
C GLU A 109 0.03 11.51 4.79
N GLU A 110 0.60 11.07 3.66
CA GLU A 110 1.21 9.74 3.56
C GLU A 110 2.69 9.71 3.97
N VAL A 111 3.43 10.82 3.87
CA VAL A 111 4.87 10.86 4.22
C VAL A 111 5.05 11.37 5.64
N THR A 112 4.44 12.50 6.00
CA THR A 112 4.67 13.17 7.29
C THR A 112 3.90 12.51 8.44
N VAL A 113 2.68 12.01 8.21
CA VAL A 113 1.94 11.27 9.25
C VAL A 113 2.51 9.86 9.44
N TRP A 114 3.12 9.25 8.42
CA TRP A 114 3.64 7.88 8.52
C TRP A 114 5.08 7.81 9.04
N LEU A 115 5.91 8.80 8.71
CA LEU A 115 7.27 8.95 9.26
C LEU A 115 7.30 9.84 10.51
N GLY A 116 6.14 10.30 10.98
CA GLY A 116 6.00 11.18 12.12
C GLY A 116 6.41 10.50 13.45
N PRO A 117 6.93 11.29 14.42
CA PRO A 117 7.44 10.79 15.69
C PRO A 117 6.39 10.10 16.57
N GLU A 118 5.10 10.46 16.43
CA GLU A 118 3.98 9.83 17.16
C GLU A 118 3.84 8.32 16.89
N TYR A 119 4.47 7.83 15.83
CA TYR A 119 4.30 6.47 15.34
C TYR A 119 5.61 5.67 15.27
N LEU A 120 6.75 6.32 15.48
CA LEU A 120 8.06 5.69 15.61
C LEU A 120 8.21 5.13 17.04
N GLY A 121 8.23 3.79 17.18
CA GLY A 121 8.61 3.11 18.43
C GLY A 121 7.50 2.48 19.26
N SER A 122 6.22 2.55 18.84
CA SER A 122 5.09 2.01 19.63
C SER A 122 4.85 0.50 19.52
N ARG A 123 5.65 -0.23 18.73
CA ARG A 123 5.57 -1.69 18.51
C ARG A 123 6.95 -2.30 18.22
N PRO A 124 7.15 -3.62 18.46
CA PRO A 124 8.45 -4.26 18.30
C PRO A 124 8.93 -4.26 16.85
N TYR A 125 10.17 -3.78 16.62
CA TYR A 125 10.84 -3.64 15.31
C TYR A 125 10.90 -4.95 14.47
N LEU A 126 10.73 -6.12 15.11
CA LEU A 126 10.79 -7.43 14.47
C LEU A 126 9.43 -8.00 14.07
N GLU A 127 8.34 -7.22 14.18
CA GLU A 127 6.98 -7.67 13.84
C GLU A 127 6.87 -8.14 12.38
N ILE A 128 7.59 -7.49 11.46
CA ILE A 128 7.62 -7.83 10.03
C ILE A 128 8.26 -9.22 9.78
N PRO A 129 9.53 -9.47 10.16
CA PRO A 129 10.12 -10.82 10.09
C PRO A 129 9.30 -11.87 10.82
N PHE A 130 8.81 -11.56 12.02
CA PHE A 130 8.04 -12.50 12.83
C PHE A 130 6.75 -12.92 12.12
N ARG A 131 6.00 -11.96 11.56
CA ARG A 131 4.78 -12.26 10.82
C ARG A 131 5.05 -12.98 9.49
N LEU A 132 6.13 -12.64 8.78
CA LEU A 132 6.51 -13.36 7.58
C LEU A 132 6.83 -14.83 7.88
N CYS A 133 7.56 -15.09 8.96
CA CYS A 133 7.95 -16.43 9.39
C CYS A 133 6.79 -17.27 9.94
N LEU A 134 5.86 -16.66 10.68
CA LEU A 134 4.90 -17.41 11.51
C LEU A 134 3.43 -17.29 11.08
N THR A 135 3.01 -16.17 10.49
CA THR A 135 1.58 -15.91 10.27
C THR A 135 1.18 -15.76 8.80
N ALA A 136 2.09 -15.31 7.94
CA ALA A 136 1.82 -15.14 6.51
C ALA A 136 1.99 -16.45 5.72
N TRP A 137 3.03 -17.23 6.01
CA TRP A 137 3.34 -18.51 5.39
C TRP A 137 3.81 -19.53 6.45
N VAL A 138 2.87 -20.31 6.96
CA VAL A 138 3.14 -21.41 7.89
C VAL A 138 4.04 -22.44 7.18
N ALA A 139 5.11 -22.84 7.85
CA ALA A 139 6.22 -23.67 7.36
C ALA A 139 7.10 -23.03 6.26
N GLY A 140 6.53 -22.47 5.19
CA GLY A 140 7.30 -21.90 4.07
C GLY A 140 7.98 -20.55 4.36
N GLY A 141 7.44 -19.76 5.30
CA GLY A 141 7.87 -18.38 5.57
C GLY A 141 9.27 -18.29 6.16
N VAL A 142 9.60 -19.20 7.09
CA VAL A 142 10.95 -19.29 7.67
C VAL A 142 11.97 -19.66 6.60
N PHE A 143 11.69 -20.66 5.76
CA PHE A 143 12.61 -21.05 4.70
C PHE A 143 12.76 -19.96 3.63
N ALA A 144 11.67 -19.28 3.28
CA ALA A 144 11.70 -18.13 2.37
C ALA A 144 12.50 -16.96 2.94
N PHE A 145 12.42 -16.70 4.25
CA PHE A 145 13.23 -15.68 4.93
C PHE A 145 14.72 -16.03 4.95
N VAL A 146 15.05 -17.31 5.18
CA VAL A 146 16.44 -17.78 5.23
C VAL A 146 17.06 -17.91 3.82
N ALA A 147 16.27 -18.14 2.78
CA ALA A 147 16.75 -18.38 1.42
C ALA A 147 17.69 -17.28 0.86
N PRO A 148 17.40 -15.96 0.98
CA PRO A 148 18.34 -14.92 0.58
C PRO A 148 19.70 -15.02 1.28
N PHE A 149 19.72 -15.30 2.59
CA PHE A 149 20.96 -15.48 3.34
C PHE A 149 21.71 -16.74 2.89
N ALA A 150 20.99 -17.83 2.63
CA ALA A 150 21.57 -19.05 2.10
C ALA A 150 22.24 -18.80 0.74
N VAL A 151 21.60 -18.07 -0.18
CA VAL A 151 22.19 -17.74 -1.49
C VAL A 151 23.47 -16.89 -1.35
N LEU A 152 23.52 -15.98 -0.38
CA LEU A 152 24.67 -15.08 -0.20
C LEU A 152 25.81 -15.67 0.63
N VAL A 153 25.54 -16.57 1.57
CA VAL A 153 26.55 -17.13 2.48
C VAL A 153 27.00 -18.51 2.02
N TRP A 154 26.08 -19.32 1.50
CA TRP A 154 26.37 -20.69 1.13
C TRP A 154 27.07 -20.78 -0.22
N LYS A 155 28.37 -21.10 -0.21
CA LYS A 155 29.14 -21.48 -1.42
C LYS A 155 28.81 -20.58 -2.62
N ARG A 156 29.02 -19.26 -2.46
CA ARG A 156 28.64 -18.19 -3.41
C ARG A 156 28.85 -18.54 -4.90
N GLN A 157 29.93 -19.24 -5.23
CA GLN A 157 30.26 -19.66 -6.60
C GLN A 157 29.23 -20.58 -7.28
N ARG A 158 28.32 -21.20 -6.52
CA ARG A 158 27.27 -22.07 -7.07
C ARG A 158 26.03 -21.33 -7.56
N PHE A 159 25.81 -20.12 -7.05
CA PHE A 159 24.62 -19.34 -7.40
C PHE A 159 24.98 -18.28 -8.44
N THR A 160 24.09 -18.10 -9.41
CA THR A 160 24.28 -17.10 -10.47
C THR A 160 24.32 -15.69 -9.89
N ALA A 161 25.02 -14.77 -10.55
CA ALA A 161 25.05 -13.37 -10.15
C ALA A 161 23.65 -12.73 -10.11
N ALA A 162 22.68 -13.25 -10.88
CA ALA A 162 21.27 -12.85 -10.84
C ALA A 162 20.61 -13.24 -9.51
N ALA A 163 20.80 -14.48 -9.05
CA ALA A 163 20.25 -14.94 -7.78
C ALA A 163 20.84 -14.15 -6.59
N GLN A 164 22.14 -13.81 -6.66
CA GLN A 164 22.80 -13.01 -5.61
C GLN A 164 22.27 -11.58 -5.53
N GLU A 165 22.05 -10.91 -6.67
CA GLU A 165 21.45 -9.56 -6.68
C GLU A 165 20.02 -9.56 -6.14
N ILE A 166 19.20 -10.55 -6.54
CA ILE A 166 17.83 -10.68 -6.03
C ILE A 166 17.85 -10.94 -4.52
N ALA A 167 18.80 -11.75 -4.02
CA ALA A 167 18.96 -11.99 -2.59
C ALA A 167 19.35 -10.72 -1.82
N LEU A 168 20.30 -9.93 -2.33
CA LEU A 168 20.66 -8.63 -1.75
C LEU A 168 19.48 -7.67 -1.72
N LEU A 169 18.70 -7.62 -2.81
CA LEU A 169 17.52 -6.76 -2.90
C LEU A 169 16.46 -7.14 -1.85
N CYS A 170 16.16 -8.44 -1.72
CA CYS A 170 15.23 -8.93 -0.70
C CYS A 170 15.68 -8.55 0.71
N ILE A 171 16.97 -8.73 1.02
CA ILE A 171 17.52 -8.36 2.34
C ILE A 171 17.46 -6.84 2.56
N ALA A 172 17.82 -6.04 1.55
CA ALA A 172 17.77 -4.58 1.65
C ALA A 172 16.34 -4.08 1.91
N VAL A 173 15.33 -4.63 1.23
CA VAL A 173 13.92 -4.29 1.45
C VAL A 173 13.45 -4.72 2.84
N ILE A 174 13.82 -5.91 3.31
CA ILE A 174 13.51 -6.36 4.67
C ILE A 174 14.16 -5.44 5.71
N ALA A 175 15.44 -5.10 5.53
CA ALA A 175 16.17 -4.20 6.41
C ALA A 175 15.54 -2.81 6.45
N LEU A 176 15.19 -2.25 5.28
CA LEU A 176 14.45 -1.00 5.17
C LEU A 176 13.12 -1.08 5.94
N ALA A 177 12.38 -2.18 5.79
CA ALA A 177 11.11 -2.35 6.47
C ALA A 177 11.26 -2.39 8.00
N VAL A 178 12.35 -2.98 8.51
CA VAL A 178 12.68 -3.00 9.94
C VAL A 178 13.14 -1.62 10.41
N LEU A 179 14.05 -0.95 9.70
CA LEU A 179 14.61 0.36 10.06
C LEU A 179 13.54 1.46 10.10
N PHE A 180 12.63 1.44 9.12
CA PHE A 180 11.52 2.39 9.03
C PHE A 180 10.28 1.93 9.81
N ASN A 181 10.38 0.83 10.56
CA ASN A 181 9.32 0.27 11.42
C ASN A 181 7.97 0.14 10.70
N PHE A 182 7.98 -0.38 9.47
CA PHE A 182 6.78 -0.47 8.66
C PHE A 182 5.76 -1.45 9.26
N ARG A 183 4.58 -0.95 9.61
CA ARG A 183 3.64 -1.66 10.50
C ARG A 183 2.91 -2.85 9.89
N LEU A 184 2.90 -2.96 8.56
CA LEU A 184 2.00 -3.87 7.87
C LEU A 184 2.79 -4.83 7.00
N VAL A 185 2.56 -6.14 7.20
CA VAL A 185 3.15 -7.24 6.41
C VAL A 185 2.99 -7.01 4.90
N ARG A 186 1.98 -6.23 4.50
CA ARG A 186 1.73 -5.84 3.11
C ARG A 186 2.92 -5.15 2.42
N TYR A 187 3.83 -4.51 3.15
CA TYR A 187 5.03 -3.89 2.55
C TYR A 187 6.06 -4.90 2.10
N ILE A 188 5.96 -6.15 2.55
CA ILE A 188 6.82 -7.24 2.09
C ILE A 188 6.23 -7.93 0.85
N VAL A 189 4.92 -7.81 0.61
CA VAL A 189 4.23 -8.45 -0.52
C VAL A 189 4.94 -8.22 -1.86
N PRO A 190 5.52 -7.03 -2.15
CA PRO A 190 6.25 -6.81 -3.40
C PRO A 190 7.48 -7.69 -3.62
N ILE A 191 8.11 -8.21 -2.56
CA ILE A 191 9.29 -9.08 -2.66
C ILE A 191 8.95 -10.56 -2.45
N VAL A 192 7.72 -10.90 -2.07
CA VAL A 192 7.29 -12.31 -1.88
C VAL A 192 7.58 -13.19 -3.10
N PRO A 193 7.31 -12.76 -4.36
CA PRO A 193 7.66 -13.56 -5.53
C PRO A 193 9.17 -13.84 -5.65
N CYS A 194 9.99 -12.88 -5.25
CA CYS A 194 11.44 -13.03 -5.26
C CYS A 194 11.93 -13.98 -4.17
N LEU A 195 11.36 -13.91 -2.97
CA LEU A 195 11.65 -14.85 -1.88
C LEU A 195 11.27 -16.28 -2.27
N ALA A 196 10.12 -16.47 -2.94
CA ALA A 196 9.68 -17.76 -3.46
C ALA A 196 10.66 -18.32 -4.51
N LEU A 197 11.12 -17.48 -5.44
CA LEU A 197 12.10 -17.86 -6.45
C LEU A 197 13.44 -18.27 -5.81
N LEU A 198 13.94 -17.50 -4.85
CA LEU A 198 15.20 -17.83 -4.15
C LEU A 198 15.07 -19.13 -3.37
N LEU A 199 13.94 -19.36 -2.71
CA LEU A 199 13.67 -20.62 -2.03
C LEU A 199 13.68 -21.80 -3.02
N ALA A 200 13.05 -21.65 -4.20
CA ALA A 200 13.07 -22.67 -5.24
C ALA A 200 14.48 -22.97 -5.74
N ILE A 201 15.31 -21.95 -5.96
CA ILE A 201 16.72 -22.10 -6.37
C ILE A 201 17.52 -22.86 -5.30
N VAL A 202 17.33 -22.51 -4.02
CA VAL A 202 18.00 -23.19 -2.90
C VAL A 202 17.56 -24.66 -2.83
N LEU A 203 16.26 -24.95 -2.90
CA LEU A 203 15.74 -26.32 -2.87
C LEU A 203 16.25 -27.14 -4.07
N HIS A 204 16.27 -26.57 -5.26
CA HIS A 204 16.83 -27.22 -6.45
C HIS A 204 18.30 -27.60 -6.24
N SER A 205 19.11 -26.69 -5.71
CA SER A 205 20.53 -26.95 -5.40
C SER A 205 20.74 -28.04 -4.34
N LEU A 206 19.74 -28.28 -3.48
CA LEU A 206 19.75 -29.36 -2.48
C LEU A 206 19.35 -30.70 -3.09
N LEU A 207 18.42 -30.70 -4.05
CA LEU A 207 18.00 -31.91 -4.77
C LEU A 207 19.13 -32.53 -5.60
N GLU A 208 20.03 -31.70 -6.13
CA GLU A 208 21.21 -32.17 -6.88
C GLU A 208 22.25 -32.88 -6.01
N ARG A 209 22.13 -32.84 -4.67
CA ARG A 209 23.10 -33.48 -3.75
C ARG A 209 22.91 -34.99 -3.62
N ARG A 210 23.84 -35.61 -2.88
CA ARG A 210 23.82 -37.05 -2.51
C ARG A 210 22.48 -37.46 -1.89
N SER A 211 22.16 -38.76 -1.99
CA SER A 211 20.85 -39.34 -1.69
C SER A 211 20.20 -38.87 -0.37
N ALA A 212 20.94 -38.83 0.74
CA ALA A 212 20.38 -38.41 2.03
C ALA A 212 19.88 -36.95 2.06
N VAL A 213 20.63 -36.01 1.48
CA VAL A 213 20.25 -34.59 1.43
C VAL A 213 19.11 -34.37 0.44
N ARG A 214 19.09 -35.13 -0.66
CA ARG A 214 17.99 -35.13 -1.62
C ARG A 214 16.69 -35.60 -0.97
N VAL A 215 16.73 -36.70 -0.21
CA VAL A 215 15.56 -37.21 0.52
C VAL A 215 15.04 -36.15 1.50
N ALA A 216 15.92 -35.53 2.29
CA ALA A 216 15.54 -34.46 3.20
C ALA A 216 14.91 -33.25 2.47
N ALA A 217 15.46 -32.85 1.31
CA ALA A 217 14.92 -31.76 0.50
C ALA A 217 13.54 -32.09 -0.09
N VAL A 218 13.32 -33.34 -0.53
CA VAL A 218 12.01 -33.82 -1.00
C VAL A 218 10.99 -33.82 0.14
N CYS A 219 11.35 -34.37 1.30
CA CYS A 219 10.49 -34.34 2.50
C CYS A 219 10.13 -32.91 2.89
N LEU A 220 11.11 -31.99 2.88
CA LEU A 220 10.89 -30.58 3.17
C LEU A 220 9.95 -29.91 2.16
N LEU A 221 10.13 -30.18 0.87
CA LEU A 221 9.27 -29.65 -0.18
C LEU A 221 7.82 -30.13 -0.01
N ILE A 222 7.62 -31.43 0.26
CA ILE A 222 6.30 -32.00 0.54
C ILE A 222 5.67 -31.32 1.76
N LEU A 223 6.45 -31.16 2.85
CA LEU A 223 5.98 -30.50 4.06
C LEU A 223 5.52 -29.06 3.79
N ILE A 224 6.31 -28.28 3.04
CA ILE A 224 5.97 -26.89 2.68
C ILE A 224 4.68 -26.83 1.84
N LEU A 225 4.54 -27.73 0.85
CA LEU A 225 3.36 -27.77 -0.01
C LEU A 225 2.10 -28.17 0.76
N VAL A 226 2.17 -29.22 1.58
CA VAL A 226 1.05 -29.70 2.39
C VAL A 226 0.64 -28.66 3.44
N ALA A 227 1.61 -28.10 4.18
CA ALA A 227 1.34 -27.05 5.16
C ALA A 227 0.72 -25.79 4.51
N GLY A 228 1.23 -25.40 3.34
CA GLY A 228 0.67 -24.27 2.57
C GLY A 228 -0.78 -24.51 2.14
N GLN A 229 -1.10 -25.71 1.66
CA GLN A 229 -2.47 -26.10 1.29
C GLN A 229 -3.41 -26.12 2.50
N ILE A 230 -3.00 -26.74 3.61
CA ILE A 230 -3.79 -26.78 4.85
C ILE A 230 -4.04 -25.37 5.38
N GLN A 231 -3.02 -24.50 5.35
CA GLN A 231 -3.18 -23.11 5.75
C GLN A 231 -4.17 -22.37 4.84
N ALA A 232 -4.05 -22.52 3.52
CA ALA A 232 -4.96 -21.88 2.57
C ALA A 232 -6.40 -22.32 2.80
N GLN A 233 -6.64 -23.64 2.95
CA GLN A 233 -7.96 -24.19 3.24
C GLN A 233 -8.49 -23.69 4.59
N THR A 234 -7.66 -23.66 5.63
CA THR A 234 -8.04 -23.19 6.96
C THR A 234 -8.39 -21.70 6.93
N GLN A 235 -7.65 -20.87 6.20
CA GLN A 235 -7.96 -19.45 6.04
C GLN A 235 -9.27 -19.24 5.27
N VAL A 236 -9.53 -20.03 4.22
CA VAL A 236 -10.80 -19.98 3.47
C VAL A 236 -11.96 -20.42 4.36
N TYR A 237 -11.81 -21.55 5.07
CA TYR A 237 -12.81 -22.08 5.98
C TYR A 237 -13.12 -21.10 7.12
N LEU A 238 -12.10 -20.53 7.76
CA LEU A 238 -12.29 -19.51 8.81
C LEU A 238 -12.95 -18.25 8.26
N ARG A 239 -12.62 -17.81 7.03
CA ARG A 239 -13.33 -16.69 6.38
C ARG A 239 -14.80 -17.02 6.14
N GLN A 240 -15.10 -18.22 5.64
CA GLN A 240 -16.46 -18.67 5.41
C GLN A 240 -17.23 -18.81 6.72
N LYS A 241 -16.67 -19.47 7.74
CA LYS A 241 -17.26 -19.62 9.08
C LYS A 241 -17.51 -18.28 9.76
N ASN A 242 -16.59 -17.32 9.63
CA ASN A 242 -16.80 -15.97 10.16
C ASN A 242 -17.92 -15.26 9.39
N ALA A 243 -18.05 -15.48 8.08
CA ALA A 243 -19.16 -14.94 7.28
C ALA A 243 -20.52 -15.61 7.60
N THR A 244 -20.56 -16.92 7.86
CA THR A 244 -21.79 -17.64 8.25
C THR A 244 -22.17 -17.46 9.71
N GLY A 245 -21.21 -17.38 10.63
CA GLY A 245 -21.46 -17.00 12.02
C GLY A 245 -22.06 -15.59 12.16
N GLN A 246 -21.77 -14.71 11.20
CA GLN A 246 -22.42 -13.41 11.07
C GLN A 246 -23.85 -13.49 10.49
N LEU A 247 -24.19 -14.54 9.73
CA LEU A 247 -25.55 -14.75 9.19
C LEU A 247 -26.53 -15.36 10.21
N VAL A 248 -26.06 -16.24 11.10
CA VAL A 248 -26.92 -16.93 12.10
C VAL A 248 -27.44 -15.98 13.19
N ASN A 249 -26.75 -14.86 13.46
CA ASN A 249 -27.23 -13.81 14.36
C ASN A 249 -28.20 -12.80 13.68
N GLY A 250 -28.83 -13.16 12.55
CA GLY A 250 -29.96 -12.41 11.97
C GLY A 250 -29.66 -11.02 11.42
N LYS A 251 -28.39 -10.58 11.42
CA LYS A 251 -27.94 -9.34 10.78
C LYS A 251 -26.71 -9.65 9.95
N ILE A 252 -26.80 -9.47 8.63
CA ILE A 252 -25.65 -9.49 7.73
C ILE A 252 -24.66 -8.42 8.21
N GLN A 253 -23.74 -8.78 9.09
CA GLN A 253 -22.52 -8.00 9.29
C GLN A 253 -21.45 -8.64 8.43
N ILE A 254 -21.54 -8.57 7.10
CA ILE A 254 -20.33 -8.73 6.28
C ILE A 254 -19.33 -7.78 6.91
N ARG A 255 -18.16 -8.26 7.36
CA ARG A 255 -17.08 -7.40 7.85
C ARG A 255 -16.44 -6.60 6.69
N ALA A 256 -17.26 -6.03 5.82
CA ALA A 256 -17.09 -4.64 5.45
C ALA A 256 -17.32 -3.88 6.76
N ASP A 257 -16.43 -2.96 7.10
CA ASP A 257 -16.79 -1.89 8.01
C ASP A 257 -18.20 -1.43 7.61
N GLY A 258 -19.21 -1.68 8.45
CA GLY A 258 -20.64 -1.53 8.14
C GLY A 258 -21.06 -0.07 8.04
N ARG A 259 -20.29 0.70 7.26
CA ARG A 259 -20.69 1.98 6.70
C ARG A 259 -21.44 1.62 5.44
N ASN A 260 -22.70 2.03 5.32
CA ASN A 260 -23.47 1.83 4.09
C ASN A 260 -22.81 2.62 2.97
N VAL A 261 -21.79 2.03 2.34
CA VAL A 261 -20.96 2.67 1.30
C VAL A 261 -21.83 3.18 0.15
N ALA A 262 -22.92 2.47 -0.17
CA ALA A 262 -23.87 2.88 -1.20
C ALA A 262 -24.63 4.15 -0.81
N ASP A 263 -25.14 4.22 0.43
CA ASP A 263 -25.84 5.41 0.92
C ASP A 263 -24.88 6.58 1.07
N GLU A 264 -23.69 6.32 1.62
CA GLU A 264 -22.67 7.34 1.82
C GLU A 264 -22.08 7.85 0.50
N LYS A 265 -22.01 7.00 -0.54
CA LYS A 265 -21.69 7.43 -1.90
C LYS A 265 -22.73 8.43 -2.42
N ARG A 266 -24.02 8.15 -2.24
CA ARG A 266 -25.10 9.09 -2.64
C ARG A 266 -25.03 10.40 -1.86
N VAL A 267 -24.68 10.33 -0.57
CA VAL A 267 -24.42 11.53 0.25
C VAL A 267 -23.23 12.31 -0.30
N ALA A 268 -22.13 11.64 -0.68
CA ALA A 268 -20.98 12.30 -1.29
C ALA A 268 -21.35 12.98 -2.62
N GLU A 269 -22.10 12.30 -3.50
CA GLU A 269 -22.59 12.85 -4.76
C GLU A 269 -23.49 14.08 -4.55
N ALA A 270 -24.42 14.01 -3.58
CA ALA A 270 -25.29 15.13 -3.22
C ALA A 270 -24.50 16.31 -2.62
N LEU A 271 -23.50 16.04 -1.77
CA LEU A 271 -22.59 17.06 -1.26
C LEU A 271 -21.82 17.73 -2.41
N GLY A 272 -21.39 16.93 -3.37
CA GLY A 272 -20.76 17.34 -4.61
C GLY A 272 -21.58 18.31 -5.44
N ALA A 273 -22.89 18.07 -5.54
CA ALA A 273 -23.82 18.93 -6.27
C ALA A 273 -24.09 20.27 -5.54
N LEU A 274 -23.94 20.31 -4.22
CA LEU A 274 -24.20 21.48 -3.38
C LEU A 274 -22.98 22.39 -3.18
N GLN A 275 -21.79 21.96 -3.63
CA GLN A 275 -20.55 22.74 -3.50
C GLN A 275 -20.61 24.01 -4.35
N GLN A 276 -20.13 25.12 -3.79
CA GLN A 276 -20.01 26.42 -4.48
C GLN A 276 -18.66 27.05 -4.16
N ALA A 277 -18.20 27.94 -5.05
CA ALA A 277 -16.97 28.68 -4.82
C ALA A 277 -17.12 29.59 -3.58
N GLY A 278 -16.15 29.54 -2.68
CA GLY A 278 -16.17 30.31 -1.42
C GLY A 278 -16.92 29.64 -0.26
N THR A 279 -17.51 28.45 -0.46
CA THR A 279 -18.14 27.67 0.62
C THR A 279 -17.15 26.70 1.26
N SER A 280 -17.03 26.75 2.59
CA SER A 280 -16.20 25.79 3.33
C SER A 280 -16.90 24.43 3.42
N ILE A 281 -16.19 23.33 3.14
CA ILE A 281 -16.75 21.98 3.20
C ILE A 281 -16.24 21.25 4.45
N VAL A 282 -17.14 20.73 5.29
CA VAL A 282 -16.77 20.10 6.56
C VAL A 282 -17.35 18.69 6.71
N LEU A 283 -16.53 17.72 7.10
CA LEU A 283 -16.96 16.38 7.49
C LEU A 283 -16.84 16.24 9.01
N ILE A 284 -17.98 16.13 9.71
CA ILE A 284 -18.01 16.03 11.17
C ILE A 284 -17.94 14.57 11.59
N LYS A 285 -16.86 14.23 12.29
CA LYS A 285 -16.65 12.91 12.89
C LYS A 285 -17.66 12.67 14.01
N ALA A 286 -18.17 11.45 14.06
CA ALA A 286 -19.11 10.99 15.08
C ALA A 286 -18.63 11.21 16.52
N ALA A 287 -19.54 11.63 17.41
CA ALA A 287 -19.23 11.80 18.85
C ALA A 287 -18.89 10.48 19.55
N ARG A 288 -19.61 9.41 19.19
CA ARG A 288 -19.56 8.09 19.84
C ARG A 288 -19.33 7.00 18.78
N GLY A 289 -18.70 5.90 19.19
CA GLY A 289 -18.39 4.77 18.30
C GLY A 289 -19.61 4.23 17.56
N GLY A 290 -19.40 3.81 16.30
CA GLY A 290 -20.44 3.30 15.40
C GLY A 290 -21.04 4.39 14.51
N GLY A 291 -21.07 4.13 13.19
CA GLY A 291 -21.73 4.99 12.19
C GLY A 291 -20.92 6.18 11.66
N ASP A 292 -19.63 6.30 11.98
CA ASP A 292 -18.76 7.42 11.56
C ASP A 292 -18.67 7.58 10.04
N LEU A 293 -18.41 8.81 9.58
CA LEU A 293 -18.19 9.09 8.17
C LEU A 293 -16.96 8.33 7.65
N LEU A 294 -17.01 7.89 6.40
CA LEU A 294 -15.89 7.45 5.60
C LEU A 294 -14.82 8.55 5.50
N TYR A 295 -13.63 8.12 5.10
CA TYR A 295 -12.46 8.98 5.03
C TYR A 295 -12.66 10.10 4.00
N GLU A 296 -12.05 11.27 4.23
CA GLU A 296 -12.12 12.41 3.33
C GLU A 296 -11.90 12.06 1.83
N PRO A 297 -10.91 11.22 1.45
CA PRO A 297 -10.72 10.84 0.05
C PRO A 297 -11.95 10.17 -0.60
N PHE A 298 -12.81 9.53 0.21
CA PHE A 298 -14.06 8.94 -0.28
C PHE A 298 -15.00 10.03 -0.79
N TYR A 299 -15.19 11.08 0.00
CA TYR A 299 -16.06 12.20 -0.34
C TYR A 299 -15.49 13.04 -1.48
N MET A 300 -14.17 13.27 -1.48
CA MET A 300 -13.52 13.97 -2.59
C MET A 300 -13.68 13.23 -3.91
N PHE A 301 -13.51 11.90 -3.91
CA PHE A 301 -13.60 11.08 -5.11
C PHE A 301 -15.05 10.94 -5.61
N TYR A 302 -15.96 10.47 -4.77
CA TYR A 302 -17.34 10.19 -5.19
C TYR A 302 -18.20 11.45 -5.30
N GLY A 303 -17.93 12.46 -4.49
CA GLY A 303 -18.58 13.76 -4.56
C GLY A 303 -17.97 14.70 -5.58
N ASN A 304 -16.84 14.35 -6.21
CA ASN A 304 -16.11 15.24 -7.12
C ASN A 304 -15.90 16.64 -6.49
N LEU A 305 -15.52 16.66 -5.21
CA LEU A 305 -15.35 17.89 -4.44
C LEU A 305 -14.08 18.60 -4.93
N ARG A 306 -14.24 19.85 -5.34
CA ARG A 306 -13.19 20.68 -5.95
C ARG A 306 -12.56 21.65 -4.97
N PHE A 307 -13.15 21.79 -3.78
CA PHE A 307 -12.69 22.68 -2.73
C PHE A 307 -12.17 21.89 -1.53
N PRO A 308 -11.26 22.46 -0.71
CA PRO A 308 -10.72 21.79 0.46
C PRO A 308 -11.80 21.30 1.40
N VAL A 309 -11.67 20.05 1.84
CA VAL A 309 -12.60 19.42 2.78
C VAL A 309 -11.92 19.34 4.13
N GLN A 310 -12.54 19.88 5.17
CA GLN A 310 -12.01 19.82 6.52
C GLN A 310 -12.68 18.72 7.31
N ARG A 311 -11.89 17.83 7.92
CA ARG A 311 -12.43 16.83 8.83
C ARG A 311 -12.31 17.31 10.27
N LEU A 312 -13.45 17.53 10.92
CA LEU A 312 -13.52 18.06 12.29
C LEU A 312 -14.20 17.06 13.22
N THR A 313 -13.78 17.01 14.48
CA THR A 313 -14.56 16.40 15.55
C THR A 313 -15.58 17.40 16.10
N ILE A 314 -16.56 16.89 16.86
CA ILE A 314 -17.55 17.73 17.54
C ILE A 314 -16.88 18.73 18.50
N GLU A 315 -15.77 18.36 19.14
CA GLU A 315 -15.05 19.29 20.01
C GLU A 315 -14.34 20.38 19.21
N GLN A 316 -13.76 20.04 18.06
CA GLN A 316 -13.06 20.99 17.20
C GLN A 316 -14.02 22.02 16.61
N ILE A 317 -15.19 21.59 16.13
CA ILE A 317 -16.18 22.52 15.57
C ILE A 317 -16.76 23.47 16.63
N ARG A 318 -16.87 23.03 17.90
CA ARG A 318 -17.29 23.89 19.01
C ARG A 318 -16.24 24.94 19.38
N LYS A 319 -14.95 24.58 19.32
CA LYS A 319 -13.85 25.47 19.72
C LYS A 319 -13.50 26.50 18.64
N ALA A 320 -13.49 26.08 17.37
CA ALA A 320 -13.07 26.90 16.24
C ALA A 320 -13.92 26.58 15.00
N PRO A 321 -15.18 27.03 14.96
CA PRO A 321 -16.04 26.81 13.79
C PRO A 321 -15.55 27.60 12.58
N PRO A 322 -15.52 27.00 11.38
CA PRO A 322 -15.32 27.73 10.13
C PRO A 322 -16.35 28.85 9.93
N ALA A 323 -15.94 29.98 9.34
CA ALA A 323 -16.86 31.07 9.04
C ALA A 323 -17.85 30.65 7.92
N PRO A 324 -19.16 30.96 8.06
CA PRO A 324 -20.12 30.79 6.97
C PRO A 324 -19.75 31.60 5.72
N PRO A 325 -20.08 31.12 4.49
CA PRO A 325 -20.95 29.98 4.21
C PRO A 325 -20.25 28.62 4.36
N VAL A 326 -20.91 27.68 5.03
CA VAL A 326 -20.41 26.31 5.27
C VAL A 326 -21.43 25.29 4.80
N ILE A 327 -20.95 24.24 4.11
CA ILE A 327 -21.71 23.01 3.90
C ILE A 327 -20.99 21.86 4.60
N GLY A 328 -21.74 20.96 5.22
CA GLY A 328 -21.10 19.85 5.89
C GLY A 328 -21.94 18.59 5.95
N VAL A 329 -21.27 17.50 6.28
CA VAL A 329 -21.90 16.20 6.52
C VAL A 329 -21.66 15.81 7.95
N CYS A 330 -22.71 15.33 8.61
CA CYS A 330 -22.62 14.73 9.94
C CYS A 330 -23.58 13.54 10.04
N ILE A 331 -23.45 12.79 11.13
CA ILE A 331 -24.48 11.83 11.51
C ILE A 331 -25.68 12.60 12.04
N ARG A 332 -26.90 12.17 11.69
CA ARG A 332 -28.18 12.77 12.09
C ARG A 332 -28.27 13.03 13.59
N ARG A 333 -27.78 12.10 14.42
CA ARG A 333 -27.79 12.22 15.89
C ARG A 333 -26.92 13.37 16.41
N ASP A 334 -25.88 13.73 15.67
CA ASP A 334 -24.91 14.75 16.04
C ASP A 334 -25.28 16.13 15.43
N PHE A 335 -26.29 16.19 14.57
CA PHE A 335 -26.77 17.43 13.94
C PHE A 335 -27.27 18.50 14.94
N PRO A 336 -27.95 18.17 16.06
CA PRO A 336 -28.30 19.18 17.06
C PRO A 336 -27.09 19.96 17.58
N VAL A 337 -25.93 19.32 17.69
CA VAL A 337 -24.69 20.00 18.11
C VAL A 337 -24.18 20.97 17.04
N VAL A 338 -24.43 20.67 15.77
CA VAL A 338 -24.14 21.60 14.67
C VAL A 338 -25.04 22.82 14.76
N GLN A 339 -26.32 22.64 15.10
CA GLN A 339 -27.26 23.75 15.25
C GLN A 339 -26.94 24.66 16.44
N GLU A 340 -26.35 24.12 17.52
CA GLU A 340 -25.82 24.94 18.63
C GLU A 340 -24.72 25.90 18.14
N VAL A 341 -23.86 25.46 17.22
CA VAL A 341 -22.74 26.23 16.68
C VAL A 341 -23.17 27.16 15.55
N TYR A 342 -24.08 26.69 14.70
CA TYR A 342 -24.67 27.43 13.58
C TYR A 342 -26.20 27.45 13.73
N PRO A 343 -26.76 28.44 14.43
CA PRO A 343 -28.20 28.51 14.68
C PRO A 343 -29.07 28.56 13.40
N GLY A 344 -28.51 29.01 12.28
CA GLY A 344 -29.16 29.06 10.97
C GLY A 344 -28.96 27.81 10.10
N ALA A 345 -28.35 26.73 10.62
CA ALA A 345 -28.06 25.55 9.83
C ALA A 345 -29.34 24.81 9.41
N GLN A 346 -29.52 24.63 8.10
CA GLN A 346 -30.63 23.88 7.51
C GLN A 346 -30.17 22.56 6.92
N VAL A 347 -31.07 21.57 6.92
CA VAL A 347 -30.82 20.26 6.30
C VAL A 347 -31.16 20.34 4.82
N GLU A 348 -30.17 20.13 3.96
CA GLU A 348 -30.32 20.14 2.50
C GLU A 348 -30.63 18.73 1.96
N PHE A 349 -30.06 17.70 2.60
CA PHE A 349 -30.25 16.31 2.19
C PHE A 349 -30.06 15.38 3.37
N ALA A 350 -30.85 14.32 3.45
CA ALA A 350 -30.71 13.31 4.50
C ALA A 350 -30.95 11.91 3.93
N LEU A 351 -30.02 10.99 4.18
CA LEU A 351 -30.11 9.60 3.76
C LEU A 351 -29.57 8.67 4.84
N ALA A 352 -30.37 7.68 5.23
CA ALA A 352 -30.09 6.78 6.34
C ALA A 352 -29.70 7.56 7.62
N GLN A 353 -28.49 7.35 8.12
CA GLN A 353 -27.97 8.03 9.32
C GLN A 353 -27.23 9.34 9.01
N PHE A 354 -27.04 9.70 7.75
CA PHE A 354 -26.25 10.85 7.34
C PHE A 354 -27.12 12.05 6.98
N VAL A 355 -26.61 13.23 7.26
CA VAL A 355 -27.28 14.51 6.99
C VAL A 355 -26.26 15.46 6.36
N ILE A 356 -26.63 16.04 5.23
CA ILE A 356 -25.97 17.20 4.62
C ILE A 356 -26.71 18.43 5.11
N TRP A 357 -25.95 19.38 5.63
CA TRP A 357 -26.46 20.63 6.15
C TRP A 357 -25.70 21.81 5.56
N ARG A 358 -26.35 22.97 5.55
CA ARG A 358 -25.80 24.24 5.08
C ARG A 358 -26.04 25.32 6.11
N ALA A 359 -25.03 26.14 6.35
CA ALA A 359 -25.13 27.37 7.13
C ALA A 359 -24.69 28.53 6.23
N GLU A 360 -25.58 29.50 6.03
CA GLU A 360 -25.33 30.67 5.19
C GLU A 360 -24.62 31.79 5.98
N ALA A 361 -23.93 32.67 5.25
CA ALA A 361 -23.45 33.93 5.82
C ALA A 361 -24.67 34.78 6.22
N ARG A 362 -24.65 35.32 7.44
CA ARG A 362 -25.66 36.28 7.89
C ARG A 362 -25.52 37.62 7.19
#